data_AF-A0A932Y0T4-F1
#
_entry.id   AF-A0A932Y0T4-F1
#
_cell.length_a   1.000
_cell.length_b   1.000
_cell.length_c   1.000
_cell.angle_alpha   90.00
_cell.angle_beta   90.00
_cell.angle_gamma   90.00
#
_symmetry.space_group_name_H-M   'P 1'
#
loop_
_entity.id
_entity.type
_entity.pdbx_description
1 polymer ?
#
loop_
_entity_poly.entity_id
_entity_poly.type
_entity_poly.pdbx_seq_one_letter_code
_entity_poly.pdbx_strand_id
1 'polypeptide(L)'
;MVETRGQATSISQACLDWLGQEIQNSSTSGDINAYLDDYVTAVEGLSGGWDHPKNYTARKLESHLSRLPYWFEAYSYDPLDDYQSARLLFAGLMQTSGSYRNQCYLQATSAEDYIHRRTTRSIGINFQGFCQERLEELVPDGRLSKARINLEGLGDHVSRAISVGEAAVRRVCNRVQDGQDLGKQTSASVMEMLMAQHVWSRLVIDSVIFAAKIRNGNLQTVPFLEPKSISLDPKVIYPITA
;
A
#
# COMPACT_ATOMS: atom_id res chain seq x y z
N MET A 1 -22.03 -14.62 -6.60
CA MET A 1 -22.19 -13.14 -6.58
C MET A 1 -22.46 -12.58 -5.18
N VAL A 2 -23.37 -13.12 -4.37
CA VAL A 2 -23.60 -12.62 -2.98
C VAL A 2 -22.40 -12.88 -2.06
N GLU A 3 -21.76 -14.04 -2.20
CA GLU A 3 -20.62 -14.46 -1.36
C GLU A 3 -19.35 -13.64 -1.59
N THR A 4 -19.04 -13.30 -2.84
CA THR A 4 -17.88 -12.45 -3.19
C THR A 4 -18.04 -11.03 -2.66
N ARG A 5 -19.28 -10.52 -2.56
CA ARG A 5 -19.57 -9.20 -2.00
C ARG A 5 -19.29 -9.11 -0.50
N GLY A 6 -19.62 -10.17 0.24
CA GLY A 6 -19.28 -10.29 1.66
C GLY A 6 -17.76 -10.33 1.85
N GLN A 7 -17.07 -11.19 1.08
CA GLN A 7 -15.61 -11.30 1.10
C GLN A 7 -14.92 -9.97 0.77
N ALA A 8 -15.39 -9.26 -0.27
CA ALA A 8 -14.84 -7.96 -0.66
C ALA A 8 -14.96 -6.94 0.48
N THR A 9 -16.12 -6.93 1.15
CA THR A 9 -16.36 -6.05 2.29
C THR A 9 -15.38 -6.35 3.42
N SER A 10 -15.24 -7.61 3.83
CA SER A 10 -14.34 -7.99 4.93
C SER A 10 -12.87 -7.71 4.62
N ILE A 11 -12.38 -8.04 3.41
CA ILE A 11 -11.00 -7.76 3.00
C ILE A 11 -10.77 -6.24 2.96
N SER A 12 -11.68 -5.49 2.34
CA SER A 12 -11.56 -4.04 2.22
C SER A 12 -11.57 -3.34 3.59
N GLN A 13 -12.44 -3.77 4.51
CA GLN A 13 -12.52 -3.21 5.85
C GLN A 13 -11.21 -3.44 6.61
N ALA A 14 -10.70 -4.68 6.62
CA ALA A 14 -9.43 -4.99 7.28
C ALA A 14 -8.26 -4.15 6.74
N CYS A 15 -8.17 -3.96 5.42
CA CYS A 15 -7.13 -3.14 4.82
C CYS A 15 -7.31 -1.64 5.11
N LEU A 16 -8.54 -1.13 5.06
CA LEU A 16 -8.82 0.29 5.31
C LEU A 16 -8.63 0.67 6.79
N ASP A 17 -9.00 -0.22 7.72
CA ASP A 17 -8.74 -0.06 9.15
C ASP A 17 -7.24 -0.07 9.42
N TRP A 18 -6.50 -0.98 8.78
CA TRP A 18 -5.05 -1.03 8.87
C TRP A 18 -4.42 0.29 8.37
N LEU A 19 -4.83 0.78 7.20
CA LEU A 19 -4.33 2.04 6.62
C LEU A 19 -4.69 3.25 7.51
N GLY A 20 -5.88 3.26 8.09
CA GLY A 20 -6.32 4.31 9.02
C GLY A 20 -5.47 4.35 10.30
N GLN A 21 -5.20 3.19 10.88
CA GLN A 21 -4.31 3.07 12.05
C GLN A 21 -2.86 3.44 11.70
N GLU A 22 -2.37 3.09 10.52
CA GLU A 22 -1.01 3.47 10.08
C GLU A 22 -0.87 4.99 9.98
N ILE A 23 -1.89 5.70 9.49
CA ILE A 23 -1.92 7.16 9.44
C ILE A 23 -1.88 7.76 10.84
N GLN A 24 -2.64 7.22 11.80
CA GLN A 24 -2.66 7.68 13.19
C GLN A 24 -1.32 7.43 13.89
N ASN A 25 -0.77 6.21 13.75
CA ASN A 25 0.50 5.83 14.37
C ASN A 25 1.66 6.67 13.83
N SER A 26 1.66 6.97 12.54
CA SER A 26 2.68 7.82 11.91
C SER A 26 2.57 9.31 12.25
N SER A 27 1.50 9.75 12.90
CA SER A 27 1.35 11.12 13.45
C SER A 27 1.57 11.18 14.97
N THR A 28 1.94 10.07 15.61
CA THR A 28 2.20 10.04 17.04
C THR A 28 3.60 10.58 17.35
N SER A 29 3.68 11.60 18.20
CA SER A 29 4.95 12.20 18.62
C SER A 29 5.91 11.16 19.19
N GLY A 30 7.16 11.15 18.71
CA GLY A 30 8.18 10.16 19.09
C GLY A 30 8.21 8.90 18.23
N ASP A 31 7.26 8.70 17.30
CA ASP A 31 7.38 7.64 16.29
C ASP A 31 8.43 7.98 15.24
N ILE A 32 9.11 6.97 14.71
CA ILE A 32 10.11 7.12 13.64
C ILE A 32 9.53 7.76 12.37
N ASN A 33 8.20 7.71 12.20
CA ASN A 33 7.48 8.29 11.08
C ASN A 33 6.85 9.65 11.36
N ALA A 34 7.01 10.24 12.56
CA ALA A 34 6.43 11.55 12.88
C ALA A 34 6.87 12.67 11.92
N TYR A 35 8.04 12.51 11.27
CA TYR A 35 8.50 13.42 10.22
C TYR A 35 7.54 13.48 9.00
N LEU A 36 6.66 12.49 8.83
CA LEU A 36 5.65 12.48 7.77
C LEU A 36 4.58 13.57 7.98
N ASP A 37 4.54 14.25 9.12
CA ASP A 37 3.69 15.42 9.32
C ASP A 37 4.38 16.73 8.87
N ASP A 38 5.67 16.67 8.50
CA ASP A 38 6.43 17.82 8.02
C ASP A 38 6.24 18.05 6.51
N TYR A 39 5.17 18.78 6.21
CA TYR A 39 4.82 19.20 4.85
C TYR A 39 5.96 19.93 4.13
N VAL A 40 6.68 20.83 4.82
CA VAL A 40 7.72 21.65 4.18
C VAL A 40 8.90 20.77 3.77
N THR A 41 9.37 19.92 4.68
CA THR A 41 10.46 18.99 4.39
C THR A 41 10.10 17.99 3.29
N ALA A 42 8.85 17.52 3.27
CA ALA A 42 8.39 16.60 2.22
C ALA A 42 8.37 17.27 0.84
N VAL A 43 7.84 18.50 0.74
CA VAL A 43 7.82 19.25 -0.52
C VAL A 43 9.23 19.67 -0.96
N GLU A 44 10.11 20.07 -0.03
CA GLU A 44 11.53 20.32 -0.29
C GLU A 44 12.19 19.06 -0.90
N GLY A 45 11.94 17.90 -0.29
CA GLY A 45 12.45 16.61 -0.77
C GLY A 45 11.99 16.26 -2.19
N LEU A 46 10.70 16.38 -2.47
CA LEU A 46 10.14 16.11 -3.81
C LEU A 46 10.68 17.09 -4.87
N SER A 47 10.78 18.38 -4.51
CA SER A 47 11.29 19.44 -5.39
C SER A 47 12.80 19.33 -5.65
N GLY A 48 13.54 18.71 -4.73
CA GLY A 48 14.95 18.42 -4.90
C GLY A 48 15.26 17.30 -5.90
N GLY A 49 14.25 16.54 -6.35
CA GLY A 49 14.43 15.40 -7.25
C GLY A 49 14.72 14.08 -6.50
N TRP A 50 14.87 12.99 -7.27
CA TRP A 50 15.01 11.62 -6.74
C TRP A 50 16.19 11.46 -5.78
N ASP A 51 17.36 11.95 -6.17
CA ASP A 51 18.62 11.77 -5.42
C ASP A 51 18.82 12.80 -4.30
N HIS A 52 17.84 13.66 -4.03
CA HIS A 52 17.97 14.68 -3.00
C HIS A 52 18.07 14.04 -1.60
N PRO A 53 19.01 14.44 -0.73
CA PRO A 53 19.26 13.77 0.54
C PRO A 53 18.06 13.80 1.51
N LYS A 54 17.20 14.82 1.35
CA LYS A 54 15.94 14.97 2.10
C LYS A 54 14.71 14.40 1.37
N ASN A 55 14.86 13.77 0.21
CA ASN A 55 13.75 13.08 -0.45
C ASN A 55 13.46 11.75 0.27
N TYR A 56 12.82 11.84 1.44
CA TYR A 56 12.45 10.69 2.24
C TYR A 56 11.47 9.75 1.52
N THR A 57 10.69 10.27 0.58
CA THR A 57 9.80 9.47 -0.26
C THR A 57 10.59 8.52 -1.15
N ALA A 58 11.55 9.02 -1.92
CA ALA A 58 12.41 8.20 -2.77
C ALA A 58 13.21 7.18 -1.93
N ARG A 59 13.85 7.62 -0.84
CA ARG A 59 14.64 6.74 0.04
C ARG A 59 13.82 5.64 0.71
N LYS A 60 12.60 5.95 1.18
CA LYS A 60 11.70 4.94 1.75
C LYS A 60 11.25 3.95 0.68
N LEU A 61 10.96 4.42 -0.53
CA LEU A 61 10.60 3.56 -1.64
C LEU A 61 11.77 2.63 -1.97
N GLU A 62 12.97 3.14 -2.23
CA GLU A 62 14.18 2.35 -2.50
C GLU A 62 14.42 1.26 -1.45
N SER A 63 14.30 1.62 -0.16
CA SER A 63 14.45 0.67 0.95
C SER A 63 13.42 -0.47 0.92
N HIS A 64 12.18 -0.19 0.51
CA HIS A 64 11.18 -1.25 0.32
C HIS A 64 11.43 -2.05 -0.96
N LEU A 65 11.75 -1.38 -2.06
CA LEU A 65 12.01 -2.04 -3.35
C LEU A 65 13.22 -2.97 -3.26
N SER A 66 14.25 -2.60 -2.48
CA SER A 66 15.42 -3.46 -2.26
C SER A 66 15.11 -4.67 -1.39
N ARG A 67 14.05 -4.63 -0.57
CA ARG A 67 13.69 -5.71 0.38
C ARG A 67 12.61 -6.63 -0.16
N LEU A 68 11.70 -6.10 -0.97
CA LEU A 68 10.51 -6.79 -1.43
C LEU A 68 10.82 -8.09 -2.19
N PRO A 69 11.83 -8.17 -3.08
CA PRO A 69 12.21 -9.43 -3.73
C PRO A 69 12.59 -10.52 -2.72
N TYR A 70 13.37 -10.17 -1.69
CA TYR A 70 13.78 -11.13 -0.66
C TYR A 70 12.61 -11.57 0.23
N TRP A 71 11.67 -10.67 0.52
CA TRP A 71 10.46 -11.03 1.25
C TRP A 71 9.55 -11.95 0.43
N PHE A 72 9.45 -11.69 -0.86
CA PHE A 72 8.69 -12.55 -1.77
C PHE A 72 9.36 -13.92 -1.96
N GLU A 73 10.68 -13.98 -2.04
CA GLU A 73 11.45 -15.23 -2.09
C GLU A 73 11.22 -16.06 -0.82
N ALA A 74 11.36 -15.45 0.36
CA ALA A 74 11.09 -16.12 1.64
C ALA A 74 9.64 -16.62 1.74
N TYR A 75 8.69 -15.80 1.30
CA TYR A 75 7.28 -16.19 1.24
C TYR A 75 7.04 -17.34 0.26
N SER A 76 7.74 -17.37 -0.88
CA SER A 76 7.60 -18.43 -1.88
C SER A 76 8.14 -19.77 -1.39
N TYR A 77 9.14 -19.75 -0.48
CA TYR A 77 9.70 -20.94 0.15
C TYR A 77 8.73 -21.57 1.16
N ASP A 78 8.10 -20.76 2.02
CA ASP A 78 7.08 -21.21 2.96
C ASP A 78 5.87 -20.24 3.01
N PRO A 79 4.89 -20.41 2.11
CA PRO A 79 3.71 -19.53 2.06
C PRO A 79 2.78 -19.65 3.28
N LEU A 80 2.92 -20.70 4.09
CA LEU A 80 2.13 -20.91 5.30
C LEU A 80 2.77 -20.28 6.53
N ASP A 81 4.02 -19.83 6.47
CA ASP A 81 4.62 -18.99 7.50
C ASP A 81 3.85 -17.66 7.59
N ASP A 82 3.21 -17.45 8.74
CA ASP A 82 2.35 -16.29 8.94
C ASP A 82 3.12 -14.97 8.90
N TYR A 83 4.35 -14.96 9.38
CA TYR A 83 5.18 -13.76 9.40
C TYR A 83 5.62 -13.39 7.98
N GLN A 84 6.07 -14.33 7.15
CA GLN A 84 6.44 -14.04 5.76
C GLN A 84 5.23 -13.59 4.94
N SER A 85 4.08 -14.26 5.10
CA SER A 85 2.82 -13.85 4.46
C SER A 85 2.41 -12.43 4.86
N ALA A 86 2.48 -12.11 6.14
CA ALA A 86 2.10 -10.81 6.67
C ALA A 86 3.06 -9.68 6.25
N ARG A 87 4.37 -9.98 6.06
CA ARG A 87 5.36 -8.99 5.59
C ARG A 87 5.12 -8.51 4.17
N LEU A 88 4.73 -9.41 3.27
CA LEU A 88 4.42 -9.04 1.89
C LEU A 88 3.21 -8.10 1.84
N LEU A 89 2.15 -8.43 2.59
CA LEU A 89 0.97 -7.59 2.77
C LEU A 89 1.32 -6.23 3.37
N PHE A 90 2.13 -6.22 4.44
CA PHE A 90 2.62 -5.01 5.08
C PHE A 90 3.34 -4.09 4.09
N ALA A 91 4.22 -4.64 3.26
CA ALA A 91 4.95 -3.86 2.26
C ALA A 91 4.00 -3.18 1.26
N GLY A 92 3.01 -3.92 0.74
CA GLY A 92 2.02 -3.38 -0.17
C GLY A 92 1.14 -2.30 0.48
N LEU A 93 0.72 -2.51 1.72
CA LEU A 93 -0.09 -1.53 2.47
C LEU A 93 0.70 -0.26 2.79
N MET A 94 1.96 -0.38 3.23
CA MET A 94 2.85 0.76 3.47
C MET A 94 3.07 1.60 2.21
N GLN A 95 3.23 0.96 1.05
CA GLN A 95 3.42 1.66 -0.23
C GLN A 95 2.12 2.26 -0.77
N THR A 96 0.98 1.62 -0.50
CA THR A 96 -0.34 2.19 -0.77
C THR A 96 -0.53 3.48 0.04
N SER A 97 -0.27 3.44 1.36
CA SER A 97 -0.33 4.60 2.24
C SER A 97 0.69 5.68 1.83
N GLY A 98 1.93 5.29 1.51
CA GLY A 98 2.97 6.19 1.01
C GLY A 98 2.56 6.95 -0.26
N SER A 99 1.96 6.24 -1.22
CA SER A 99 1.47 6.83 -2.48
C SER A 99 0.31 7.79 -2.23
N TYR A 100 -0.61 7.46 -1.32
CA TYR A 100 -1.68 8.37 -0.92
C TYR A 100 -1.14 9.63 -0.23
N ARG A 101 -0.16 9.51 0.68
CA ARG A 101 0.48 10.68 1.30
C ARG A 101 1.16 11.58 0.28
N ASN A 102 1.87 11.02 -0.70
CA ASN A 102 2.45 11.78 -1.80
C ASN A 102 1.39 12.52 -2.60
N GLN A 103 0.27 11.87 -2.90
CA GLN A 103 -0.88 12.54 -3.50
C GLN A 103 -1.36 13.72 -2.64
N CYS A 104 -1.49 13.54 -1.32
CA CYS A 104 -1.87 14.62 -0.41
C CYS A 104 -0.85 15.77 -0.43
N TYR A 105 0.46 15.50 -0.44
CA TYR A 105 1.48 16.53 -0.58
C TYR A 105 1.33 17.34 -1.87
N LEU A 106 1.09 16.66 -2.99
CA LEU A 106 0.92 17.31 -4.30
C LEU A 106 -0.34 18.18 -4.35
N GLN A 107 -1.42 17.75 -3.71
CA GLN A 107 -2.72 18.43 -3.76
C GLN A 107 -2.88 19.52 -2.70
N ALA A 108 -2.05 19.51 -1.66
CA ALA A 108 -2.15 20.46 -0.57
C ALA A 108 -1.65 21.86 -0.98
N THR A 109 -2.31 22.89 -0.47
CA THR A 109 -1.86 24.28 -0.62
C THR A 109 -1.14 24.82 0.62
N SER A 110 -1.25 24.11 1.75
CA SER A 110 -0.60 24.43 3.02
C SER A 110 -0.36 23.15 3.84
N ALA A 111 0.42 23.27 4.92
CA ALA A 111 0.62 22.18 5.87
C ALA A 111 -0.70 21.74 6.55
N GLU A 112 -1.59 22.69 6.85
CA GLU A 112 -2.91 22.40 7.44
C GLU A 112 -3.80 21.63 6.44
N ASP A 113 -3.83 22.06 5.17
CA ASP A 113 -4.57 21.36 4.11
C ASP A 113 -4.03 19.94 3.89
N TYR A 114 -2.70 19.76 3.96
CA TYR A 114 -2.08 18.43 3.92
C TYR A 114 -2.59 17.52 5.05
N ILE A 115 -2.53 17.98 6.31
CA ILE A 115 -2.97 17.20 7.47
C ILE A 115 -4.47 16.89 7.35
N HIS A 116 -5.29 17.87 6.97
CA HIS A 116 -6.72 17.66 6.77
C HIS A 116 -7.00 16.57 5.72
N ARG A 117 -6.34 16.64 4.56
CA ARG A 117 -6.49 15.64 3.49
C ARG A 117 -6.09 14.25 3.95
N ARG A 118 -4.90 14.11 4.52
CA ARG A 118 -4.34 12.83 4.95
C ARG A 118 -5.18 12.16 6.05
N THR A 119 -5.82 12.92 6.93
CA THR A 119 -6.61 12.36 8.04
C THR A 119 -8.08 12.12 7.69
N THR A 120 -8.61 12.78 6.65
CA THR A 120 -10.01 12.62 6.22
C THR A 120 -10.26 11.27 5.53
N ARG A 121 -9.26 10.67 4.89
CA ARG A 121 -9.35 9.36 4.24
C ARG A 121 -8.06 8.58 4.44
N SER A 122 -8.12 7.26 4.31
CA SER A 122 -6.93 6.40 4.40
C SER A 122 -6.24 6.12 3.05
N ILE A 123 -6.94 6.40 1.95
CA ILE A 123 -6.50 6.12 0.57
C ILE A 123 -7.27 6.99 -0.43
N GLY A 124 -6.68 7.24 -1.60
CA GLY A 124 -7.24 8.07 -2.67
C GLY A 124 -8.09 7.33 -3.71
N ILE A 125 -8.14 6.00 -3.67
CA ILE A 125 -8.87 5.15 -4.63
C ILE A 125 -10.10 4.48 -4.00
N ASN A 126 -11.05 4.01 -4.82
CA ASN A 126 -12.16 3.17 -4.36
C ASN A 126 -11.68 1.74 -4.07
N PHE A 127 -11.07 1.53 -2.90
CA PHE A 127 -10.48 0.24 -2.53
C PHE A 127 -11.51 -0.90 -2.47
N GLN A 128 -12.70 -0.66 -1.94
CA GLN A 128 -13.75 -1.69 -1.86
C GLN A 128 -14.24 -2.11 -3.24
N GLY A 129 -14.50 -1.15 -4.14
CA GLY A 129 -14.86 -1.45 -5.53
C GLY A 129 -13.77 -2.24 -6.24
N PHE A 130 -12.51 -1.84 -6.06
CA PHE A 130 -11.39 -2.55 -6.64
C PHE A 130 -11.21 -3.97 -6.08
N CYS A 131 -11.44 -4.18 -4.77
CA CYS A 131 -11.44 -5.50 -4.16
C CYS A 131 -12.55 -6.40 -4.71
N GLN A 132 -13.75 -5.85 -4.91
CA GLN A 132 -14.86 -6.55 -5.56
C GLN A 132 -14.48 -7.02 -6.96
N GLU A 133 -13.93 -6.15 -7.80
CA GLU A 133 -13.50 -6.47 -9.16
C GLU A 133 -12.46 -7.60 -9.17
N ARG A 134 -11.46 -7.54 -8.27
CA ARG A 134 -10.44 -8.60 -8.14
C ARG A 134 -11.02 -9.93 -7.72
N LEU A 135 -11.96 -9.95 -6.78
CA LEU A 135 -12.63 -11.18 -6.35
C LEU A 135 -13.50 -11.78 -7.46
N GLU A 136 -14.18 -10.96 -8.26
CA GLU A 136 -14.95 -11.43 -9.41
C GLU A 136 -14.06 -12.06 -10.49
N GLU A 137 -12.86 -11.49 -10.71
CA GLU A 137 -11.88 -12.02 -11.65
C GLU A 137 -11.23 -13.33 -11.15
N LEU A 138 -10.77 -13.35 -9.90
CA LEU A 138 -9.98 -14.45 -9.36
C LEU A 138 -10.83 -15.55 -8.71
N VAL A 139 -12.05 -15.25 -8.28
CA VAL A 139 -12.91 -16.16 -7.50
C VAL A 139 -14.32 -16.24 -8.11
N PRO A 140 -14.45 -16.62 -9.40
CA PRO A 140 -15.75 -16.59 -10.10
C PRO A 140 -16.81 -17.50 -9.47
N ASP A 141 -16.37 -18.58 -8.81
CA ASP A 141 -17.24 -19.53 -8.11
C ASP A 141 -17.56 -19.11 -6.67
N GLY A 142 -17.06 -17.97 -6.18
CA GLY A 142 -17.19 -17.51 -4.77
C GLY A 142 -16.31 -18.25 -3.75
N ARG A 143 -15.69 -19.38 -4.14
CA ARG A 143 -14.86 -20.21 -3.26
C ARG A 143 -13.38 -19.81 -3.33
N LEU A 144 -12.87 -19.15 -2.28
CA LEU A 144 -11.47 -18.73 -2.19
C LEU A 144 -10.45 -19.88 -2.27
N SER A 145 -10.81 -21.07 -1.78
CA SER A 145 -9.99 -22.28 -1.93
C SER A 145 -9.71 -22.67 -3.39
N LYS A 146 -10.51 -22.14 -4.33
CA LYS A 146 -10.38 -22.35 -5.78
C LYS A 146 -9.97 -21.08 -6.54
N ALA A 147 -9.47 -20.06 -5.85
CA ALA A 147 -9.08 -18.81 -6.49
C ALA A 147 -8.04 -19.05 -7.61
N ARG A 148 -8.18 -18.34 -8.72
CA ARG A 148 -7.34 -18.40 -9.93
C ARG A 148 -6.05 -17.59 -9.79
N ILE A 149 -5.38 -17.76 -8.66
CA ILE A 149 -4.09 -17.14 -8.36
C ILE A 149 -3.12 -18.19 -7.84
N ASN A 150 -1.84 -18.06 -8.18
CA ASN A 150 -0.74 -18.92 -7.76
C ASN A 150 0.49 -18.05 -7.41
N LEU A 151 1.56 -18.67 -6.92
CA LEU A 151 2.79 -17.95 -6.56
C LEU A 151 3.40 -17.20 -7.75
N GLU A 152 3.43 -17.81 -8.94
CA GLU A 152 3.97 -17.18 -10.15
C GLU A 152 3.24 -15.88 -10.49
N GLY A 153 1.91 -15.90 -10.55
CA GLY A 153 1.10 -14.71 -10.80
C GLY A 153 1.25 -13.65 -9.70
N LEU A 154 1.48 -14.05 -8.45
CA LEU A 154 1.78 -13.12 -7.37
C LEU A 154 3.18 -12.48 -7.55
N GLY A 155 4.16 -13.24 -8.02
CA GLY A 155 5.51 -12.75 -8.35
C GLY A 155 5.52 -11.74 -9.50
N ASP A 156 4.67 -11.96 -10.51
CA ASP A 156 4.44 -10.99 -11.59
C ASP A 156 3.86 -9.67 -11.03
N HIS A 157 2.94 -9.78 -10.07
CA HIS A 157 2.35 -8.60 -9.41
C HIS A 157 3.36 -7.86 -8.53
N VAL A 158 4.26 -8.56 -7.83
CA VAL A 158 5.38 -7.95 -7.12
C VAL A 158 6.28 -7.18 -8.09
N SER A 159 6.71 -7.82 -9.17
CA SER A 159 7.61 -7.22 -10.17
C SER A 159 6.98 -5.98 -10.83
N ARG A 160 5.68 -6.05 -11.15
CA ARG A 160 4.91 -4.92 -11.66
C ARG A 160 4.78 -3.79 -10.64
N ALA A 161 4.51 -4.11 -9.38
CA ALA A 161 4.37 -3.11 -8.32
C ALA A 161 5.68 -2.34 -8.08
N ILE A 162 6.81 -3.04 -8.06
CA ILE A 162 8.14 -2.43 -8.00
C ILE A 162 8.33 -1.45 -9.16
N SER A 163 8.15 -1.94 -10.39
CA SER A 163 8.42 -1.16 -11.61
C SER A 163 7.52 0.07 -11.73
N VAL A 164 6.21 -0.10 -11.47
CA VAL A 164 5.24 1.01 -11.59
C VAL A 164 5.41 1.99 -10.43
N GLY A 165 5.59 1.50 -9.20
CA GLY A 165 5.76 2.34 -8.02
C GLY A 165 7.00 3.23 -8.11
N GLU A 166 8.14 2.65 -8.50
CA GLU A 166 9.39 3.40 -8.73
C GLU A 166 9.21 4.46 -9.82
N ALA A 167 8.70 4.05 -10.98
CA ALA A 167 8.57 4.94 -12.12
C ALA A 167 7.59 6.09 -11.83
N ALA A 168 6.53 5.84 -11.07
CA ALA A 168 5.58 6.88 -10.65
C ALA A 168 6.28 7.94 -9.77
N VAL A 169 7.02 7.54 -8.73
CA VAL A 169 7.72 8.49 -7.85
C VAL A 169 8.83 9.23 -8.61
N ARG A 170 9.59 8.56 -9.48
CA ARG A 170 10.58 9.23 -10.35
C ARG A 170 9.94 10.32 -11.21
N ARG A 171 8.81 10.02 -11.86
CA ARG A 171 8.08 10.99 -12.71
C ARG A 171 7.54 12.16 -11.89
N VAL A 172 7.04 11.92 -10.68
CA VAL A 172 6.61 12.98 -9.75
C VAL A 172 7.78 13.88 -9.39
N CYS A 173 8.91 13.30 -8.95
CA CYS A 173 10.08 14.07 -8.56
C CYS A 173 10.57 14.98 -9.70
N ASN A 174 10.67 14.46 -10.93
CA ASN A 174 11.11 15.26 -12.08
C ASN A 174 10.15 16.43 -12.36
N ARG A 175 8.83 16.18 -12.36
CA ARG A 175 7.84 17.24 -12.64
C ARG A 175 7.83 18.31 -11.54
N VAL A 176 7.90 17.90 -10.28
CA VAL A 176 7.90 18.82 -9.14
C VAL A 176 9.20 19.64 -9.10
N GLN A 177 10.34 19.03 -9.41
CA GLN A 177 11.63 19.70 -9.57
C GLN A 177 11.58 20.78 -10.67
N ASP A 178 10.87 20.51 -11.76
CA ASP A 178 10.62 21.49 -12.85
C ASP A 178 9.56 22.56 -12.48
N GLY A 179 9.13 22.63 -11.21
CA GLY A 179 8.16 23.60 -10.72
C GLY A 179 6.71 23.29 -11.12
N GLN A 180 6.41 22.04 -11.49
CA GLN A 180 5.07 21.63 -11.93
C GLN A 180 4.27 20.95 -10.81
N ASP A 181 2.96 20.84 -11.05
CA ASP A 181 2.00 19.98 -10.34
C ASP A 181 1.68 20.25 -8.86
N LEU A 182 2.54 20.94 -8.09
CA LEU A 182 2.24 21.30 -6.71
C LEU A 182 1.00 22.20 -6.57
N GLY A 183 0.19 21.94 -5.54
CA GLY A 183 -1.06 22.64 -5.25
C GLY A 183 -2.21 22.34 -6.23
N LYS A 184 -2.01 21.44 -7.21
CA LYS A 184 -3.03 21.09 -8.20
C LYS A 184 -3.85 19.89 -7.74
N GLN A 185 -5.16 20.05 -7.70
CA GLN A 185 -6.08 18.96 -7.35
C GLN A 185 -6.03 17.83 -8.38
N THR A 186 -5.89 18.17 -9.66
CA THR A 186 -5.74 17.24 -10.76
C THR A 186 -4.47 17.59 -11.54
N SER A 187 -3.51 16.67 -11.55
CA SER A 187 -2.26 16.81 -12.29
C SER A 187 -1.77 15.45 -12.74
N ALA A 188 -0.82 15.41 -13.66
CA ALA A 188 -0.22 14.15 -14.06
C ALA A 188 0.46 13.46 -12.87
N SER A 189 1.16 14.21 -12.01
CA SER A 189 1.75 13.66 -10.78
C SER A 189 0.71 13.05 -9.83
N VAL A 190 -0.48 13.64 -9.70
CA VAL A 190 -1.60 13.04 -8.95
C VAL A 190 -2.05 11.73 -9.61
N MET A 191 -2.17 11.68 -10.94
CA MET A 191 -2.52 10.45 -11.66
C MET A 191 -1.47 9.35 -11.49
N GLU A 192 -0.18 9.69 -11.46
CA GLU A 192 0.90 8.74 -11.16
C GLU A 192 0.74 8.11 -9.77
N MET A 193 0.40 8.92 -8.76
CA MET A 193 0.19 8.42 -7.39
C MET A 193 -1.09 7.59 -7.27
N LEU A 194 -2.15 7.91 -8.01
CA LEU A 194 -3.35 7.07 -8.08
C LEU A 194 -3.05 5.72 -8.75
N MET A 195 -2.28 5.73 -9.84
CA MET A 195 -1.84 4.50 -10.51
C MET A 195 -0.96 3.64 -9.59
N ALA A 196 -0.03 4.24 -8.85
CA ALA A 196 0.78 3.54 -7.85
C ALA A 196 -0.11 2.92 -6.76
N GLN A 197 -1.08 3.67 -6.22
CA GLN A 197 -2.05 3.13 -5.25
C GLN A 197 -2.80 1.91 -5.80
N HIS A 198 -3.25 1.94 -7.06
CA HIS A 198 -3.93 0.81 -7.68
C HIS A 198 -3.04 -0.44 -7.77
N VAL A 199 -1.78 -0.29 -8.20
CA VAL A 199 -0.89 -1.45 -8.36
C VAL A 199 -0.48 -2.03 -7.00
N TRP A 200 -0.19 -1.19 -6.01
CA TRP A 200 0.09 -1.66 -4.64
C TRP A 200 -1.13 -2.31 -3.99
N SER A 201 -2.32 -1.72 -4.16
CA SER A 201 -3.57 -2.30 -3.66
C SER A 201 -3.88 -3.65 -4.32
N ARG A 202 -3.53 -3.81 -5.61
CA ARG A 202 -3.68 -5.09 -6.31
C ARG A 202 -2.83 -6.16 -5.66
N LEU A 203 -1.55 -5.87 -5.42
CA LEU A 203 -0.64 -6.79 -4.74
C LEU A 203 -1.19 -7.18 -3.36
N VAL A 204 -1.73 -6.22 -2.59
CA VAL A 204 -2.34 -6.49 -1.27
C VAL A 204 -3.53 -7.44 -1.41
N ILE A 205 -4.51 -7.11 -2.25
CA ILE A 205 -5.73 -7.91 -2.41
C ILE A 205 -5.39 -9.32 -2.92
N ASP A 206 -4.52 -9.41 -3.91
CA ASP A 206 -4.10 -10.69 -4.49
C ASP A 206 -3.33 -11.53 -3.47
N SER A 207 -2.50 -10.92 -2.63
CA SER A 207 -1.83 -11.59 -1.51
C SER A 207 -2.83 -12.12 -0.48
N VAL A 208 -3.88 -11.36 -0.12
CA VAL A 208 -4.94 -11.83 0.79
C VAL A 208 -5.69 -13.01 0.18
N ILE A 209 -6.09 -12.92 -1.10
CA ILE A 209 -6.82 -13.99 -1.80
C ILE A 209 -5.96 -15.25 -1.88
N PHE A 210 -4.67 -15.11 -2.22
CA PHE A 210 -3.76 -16.24 -2.29
C PHE A 210 -3.49 -16.86 -0.90
N ALA A 211 -3.26 -16.04 0.13
CA ALA A 211 -3.09 -16.50 1.50
C ALA A 211 -4.32 -17.25 2.03
N ALA A 212 -5.53 -16.79 1.70
CA ALA A 212 -6.77 -17.47 2.03
C ALA A 212 -6.89 -18.80 1.26
N LYS A 213 -6.56 -18.80 -0.03
CA LYS A 213 -6.59 -20.01 -0.89
C LYS A 213 -5.77 -21.15 -0.29
N ILE A 214 -4.51 -20.89 0.06
CA ILE A 214 -3.61 -21.90 0.63
C ILE A 214 -4.03 -22.34 2.04
N ARG A 215 -4.86 -21.53 2.72
CA ARG A 215 -5.51 -21.84 4.01
C ARG A 215 -6.94 -22.37 3.80
N ASN A 216 -7.15 -23.17 2.75
CA ASN A 216 -8.42 -23.81 2.42
C ASN A 216 -9.62 -22.85 2.25
N GLY A 217 -9.35 -21.60 1.85
CA GLY A 217 -10.36 -20.57 1.66
C GLY A 217 -10.73 -19.78 2.92
N ASN A 218 -10.03 -19.98 4.04
CA ASN A 218 -10.36 -19.32 5.29
C ASN A 218 -9.74 -17.91 5.41
N LEU A 219 -10.55 -16.87 5.19
CA LEU A 219 -10.12 -15.47 5.33
C LEU A 219 -9.69 -15.11 6.77
N GLN A 220 -10.29 -15.71 7.79
CA GLN A 220 -10.00 -15.36 9.19
C GLN A 220 -8.59 -15.76 9.62
N THR A 221 -7.95 -16.65 8.84
CA THR A 221 -6.60 -17.13 9.09
C THR A 221 -5.54 -16.37 8.28
N VAL A 222 -5.93 -15.35 7.51
CA VAL A 222 -4.98 -14.53 6.75
C VAL A 222 -4.25 -13.59 7.70
N PRO A 223 -2.91 -13.68 7.80
CA PRO A 223 -2.13 -12.91 8.75
C PRO A 223 -1.79 -11.51 8.21
N PHE A 224 -1.86 -10.51 9.08
CA PHE A 224 -1.40 -9.15 8.85
C PHE A 224 -0.34 -8.80 9.90
N LEU A 225 0.55 -7.85 9.62
CA LEU A 225 1.37 -7.23 10.66
C LEU A 225 0.63 -6.05 11.26
N GLU A 226 0.85 -5.73 12.54
CA GLU A 226 0.38 -4.48 13.13
C GLU A 226 0.85 -3.26 12.29
N PRO A 227 0.05 -2.18 12.22
CA PRO A 227 0.39 -0.95 11.48
C PRO A 227 1.45 -0.12 12.20
N LYS A 228 2.63 -0.70 12.41
CA LYS A 228 3.80 -0.09 13.06
C LYS A 228 5.03 -0.24 12.18
N SER A 229 6.05 0.56 12.42
CA SER A 229 7.33 0.37 11.72
C SER A 229 7.85 -1.05 11.93
N ILE A 230 8.34 -1.70 10.85
CA ILE A 230 8.95 -3.03 10.93
C ILE A 230 10.20 -3.07 11.83
N SER A 231 10.82 -1.90 12.07
CA SER A 231 11.93 -1.76 13.03
C SER A 231 11.51 -1.85 14.49
N LEU A 232 10.20 -1.82 14.78
CA LEU A 232 9.62 -1.89 16.13
C LEU A 232 9.09 -3.29 16.46
N ASP A 233 9.44 -4.30 15.67
CA ASP A 233 8.99 -5.69 15.82
C ASP A 233 7.45 -5.84 15.86
N PRO A 234 6.76 -5.55 14.73
CA PRO A 234 5.30 -5.60 14.68
C PRO A 234 4.79 -7.04 14.84
N LYS A 235 3.72 -7.21 15.62
CA LYS A 235 3.09 -8.52 15.83
C LYS A 235 2.24 -8.94 14.65
N VAL A 236 2.10 -10.25 14.48
CA VAL A 236 1.09 -10.83 13.58
C VAL A 236 -0.31 -10.70 14.22
N ILE A 237 -1.29 -10.27 13.43
CA ILE A 237 -2.69 -10.10 13.79
C ILE A 237 -3.60 -10.72 12.71
N TYR A 238 -4.86 -10.98 13.05
CA TYR A 238 -5.87 -11.60 12.18
C TYR A 238 -7.13 -10.72 12.13
N PRO A 239 -7.13 -9.65 11.31
CA PRO A 239 -8.15 -8.61 11.40
C PRO A 239 -9.47 -8.98 10.70
N ILE A 240 -9.49 -10.03 9.86
CA ILE A 240 -10.69 -10.42 9.13
C ILE A 240 -11.54 -11.34 10.01
N THR A 241 -12.70 -10.87 10.45
CA THR A 241 -13.64 -11.65 11.26
C THR A 241 -14.58 -12.51 10.39
N ALA A 242 -15.19 -13.52 11.02
CA ALA A 242 -16.18 -14.41 10.37
C ALA A 242 -17.50 -13.72 10.04
#